data_AF-A0A1E1XN80-F1
#
_entry.id   AF-A0A1E1XN80-F1
#
_cell.length_a   1.000
_cell.length_b   1.000
_cell.length_c   1.000
_cell.angle_alpha   90.00
_cell.angle_beta   90.00
_cell.angle_gamma   90.00
#
_symmetry.space_group_name_H-M   'P 1'
#
loop_
_entity.id
_entity.type
_entity.pdbx_description
1 polymer ?
#
loop_
_entity_poly.entity_id
_entity_poly.type
_entity_poly.pdbx_seq_one_letter_code
_entity_poly.pdbx_strand_id
1 'polypeptide(L)'
;RVMEADIAVIKATDQAARISMENMRKLRNYVQETIHRLQNPSDCESAPKLRCLLDNPHGLAAGVHDALWCFVAALQMGRTVILNSTLWHYAPGDDGWSRTFQPVTGPSCDDVGTKNTIVNGYPGYESGTKERSKILDLPASIVKILVASHADPYAWWYGQIVSYIFRLRNTTRQAIENFKKKSGYKHPIVAMHIRRTDKKREAAYHDVREYMQHAEEFYNRLTLRGEAIQRRIFVATDEPAVIGEIK
;
A
#
# COMPACT_ATOMS: atom_id res chain seq x y z
N ARG A 1 8.67 30.83 -34.02
CA ARG A 1 7.22 30.51 -33.98
C ARG A 1 6.93 29.07 -33.53
N VAL A 2 7.25 28.01 -34.29
CA VAL A 2 7.02 26.61 -33.83
C VAL A 2 7.87 26.28 -32.60
N MET A 3 9.16 26.55 -32.65
CA MET A 3 10.12 26.28 -31.57
C MET A 3 9.84 27.05 -30.27
N GLU A 4 9.26 28.25 -30.35
CA GLU A 4 8.88 29.05 -29.16
C GLU A 4 7.58 28.53 -28.53
N ALA A 5 6.64 28.05 -29.35
CA ALA A 5 5.45 27.36 -28.88
C ALA A 5 5.83 26.05 -28.17
N ASP A 6 6.80 25.30 -28.71
CA ASP A 6 7.31 24.08 -28.08
C ASP A 6 7.97 24.37 -26.72
N ILE A 7 8.79 25.42 -26.62
CA ILE A 7 9.39 25.85 -25.35
C ILE A 7 8.34 26.29 -24.33
N ALA A 8 7.30 27.01 -24.77
CA ALA A 8 6.20 27.43 -23.89
C ALA A 8 5.40 26.23 -23.37
N VAL A 9 5.12 25.24 -24.24
CA VAL A 9 4.45 23.97 -23.86
C VAL A 9 5.30 23.17 -22.88
N ILE A 10 6.61 23.06 -23.12
CA ILE A 10 7.53 22.37 -22.20
C ILE A 10 7.52 23.05 -20.83
N LYS A 11 7.68 24.38 -20.78
CA LYS A 11 7.66 25.14 -19.51
C LYS A 11 6.32 25.01 -18.77
N ALA A 12 5.20 25.05 -19.49
CA ALA A 12 3.87 24.87 -18.90
C ALA A 12 3.69 23.45 -18.35
N THR A 13 4.18 22.44 -19.06
CA THR A 13 4.15 21.03 -18.63
C THR A 13 5.00 20.83 -17.38
N ASP A 14 6.20 21.39 -17.32
CA ASP A 14 7.08 21.35 -16.14
C ASP A 14 6.42 22.03 -14.94
N GLN A 15 5.79 23.18 -15.15
CA GLN A 15 5.11 23.91 -14.08
C GLN A 15 3.91 23.12 -13.56
N ALA A 16 3.10 22.54 -14.46
CA ALA A 16 1.99 21.68 -14.08
C ALA A 16 2.46 20.44 -13.30
N ALA A 17 3.57 19.82 -13.72
CA ALA A 17 4.17 18.70 -13.02
C ALA A 17 4.63 19.08 -11.60
N ARG A 18 5.27 20.25 -11.43
CA ARG A 18 5.66 20.77 -10.10
C ARG A 18 4.46 21.02 -9.20
N ILE A 19 3.41 21.66 -9.72
CA ILE A 19 2.17 21.91 -8.97
C ILE A 19 1.52 20.59 -8.55
N SER A 20 1.43 19.62 -9.46
CA SER A 20 0.90 18.29 -9.16
C SER A 20 1.71 17.61 -8.05
N MET A 21 3.04 17.58 -8.14
CA MET A 21 3.90 17.01 -7.09
C MET A 21 3.70 17.68 -5.72
N GLU A 22 3.57 19.01 -5.69
CA GLU A 22 3.34 19.74 -4.45
C GLU A 22 1.96 19.43 -3.85
N ASN A 23 0.91 19.40 -4.68
CA ASN A 23 -0.44 19.00 -4.28
C ASN A 23 -0.46 17.59 -3.71
N MET A 24 0.20 16.64 -4.38
CA MET A 24 0.30 15.26 -3.91
C MET A 24 1.04 15.15 -2.58
N ARG A 25 2.09 15.96 -2.36
CA ARG A 25 2.80 16.03 -1.07
C ARG A 25 1.91 16.57 0.05
N LYS A 26 1.17 17.66 -0.22
CA LYS A 26 0.24 18.26 0.75
C LYS A 26 -0.89 17.29 1.10
N LEU A 27 -1.49 16.65 0.10
CA LEU A 27 -2.52 15.63 0.28
C LEU A 27 -2.01 14.46 1.11
N ARG A 28 -0.83 13.92 0.80
CA ARG A 28 -0.22 12.84 1.57
C ARG A 28 -0.09 13.22 3.04
N ASN A 29 0.47 14.40 3.32
CA ASN A 29 0.67 14.85 4.70
C ASN A 29 -0.67 15.00 5.43
N TYR A 30 -1.66 15.66 4.81
CA TYR A 30 -3.00 15.81 5.38
C TYR A 30 -3.66 14.47 5.71
N VAL A 31 -3.61 13.49 4.79
CA VAL A 31 -4.19 12.17 4.99
C VAL A 31 -3.46 11.41 6.09
N GLN A 32 -2.13 11.34 6.04
CA GLN A 32 -1.33 10.63 7.05
C GLN A 32 -1.51 11.24 8.45
N GLU A 33 -1.55 12.57 8.57
CA GLU A 33 -1.82 13.26 9.84
C GLU A 33 -3.24 13.01 10.34
N THR A 34 -4.22 12.93 9.45
CA THR A 34 -5.62 12.63 9.82
C THR A 34 -5.74 11.21 10.37
N ILE A 35 -5.18 10.22 9.69
CA ILE A 35 -5.13 8.83 10.18
C ILE A 35 -4.34 8.78 11.50
N HIS A 36 -3.20 9.46 11.57
CA HIS A 36 -2.38 9.48 12.78
C HIS A 36 -3.15 10.02 13.98
N ARG A 37 -3.80 11.18 13.84
CA ARG A 37 -4.60 11.80 14.91
C ARG A 37 -5.73 10.89 15.37
N LEU A 38 -6.46 10.28 14.44
CA LEU A 38 -7.55 9.35 14.75
C LEU A 38 -7.06 8.13 15.54
N GLN A 39 -5.86 7.64 15.22
CA GLN A 39 -5.25 6.50 15.88
C GLN A 39 -4.52 6.82 17.19
N ASN A 40 -4.39 8.11 17.54
CA ASN A 40 -3.65 8.58 18.72
C ASN A 40 -4.52 9.55 19.54
N PRO A 41 -5.68 9.09 20.07
CA PRO A 41 -6.47 9.91 20.99
C PRO A 41 -5.71 10.16 22.29
N SER A 42 -5.88 11.35 22.89
CA SER A 42 -5.27 11.68 24.18
C SER A 42 -5.84 10.86 25.32
N ASP A 43 -7.15 10.54 25.26
CA ASP A 43 -7.84 9.62 26.15
C ASP A 43 -8.41 8.48 25.30
N CYS A 44 -7.70 7.36 25.27
CA CYS A 44 -8.16 6.20 24.49
C CYS A 44 -9.32 5.47 25.17
N GLU A 45 -9.51 5.60 26.48
CA GLU A 45 -10.57 4.87 27.19
C GLU A 45 -11.95 5.33 26.72
N SER A 46 -12.15 6.65 26.60
CA SER A 46 -13.41 7.24 26.16
C SER A 46 -13.57 7.33 24.63
N ALA A 47 -12.47 7.35 23.88
CA ALA A 47 -12.47 7.50 22.43
C ALA A 47 -13.35 6.43 21.74
N PRO A 48 -14.12 6.77 20.69
CA PRO A 48 -14.91 5.79 19.97
C PRO A 48 -13.98 4.86 19.17
N LYS A 49 -14.16 3.55 19.35
CA LYS A 49 -13.25 2.53 18.82
C LYS A 49 -13.98 1.58 17.86
N LEU A 50 -13.22 1.00 16.94
CA LEU A 50 -13.61 -0.12 16.09
C LEU A 50 -12.60 -1.25 16.25
N ARG A 51 -13.01 -2.38 16.82
CA ARG A 51 -12.17 -3.57 16.90
C ARG A 51 -12.19 -4.29 15.55
N CYS A 52 -11.02 -4.68 15.11
CA CYS A 52 -10.78 -5.34 13.84
C CYS A 52 -10.02 -6.63 14.07
N LEU A 53 -10.72 -7.76 13.99
CA LEU A 53 -10.13 -9.08 14.16
C LEU A 53 -9.68 -9.63 12.81
N LEU A 54 -8.36 -9.75 12.60
CA LEU A 54 -7.84 -10.46 11.44
C LEU A 54 -7.83 -11.96 11.74
N ASP A 55 -8.78 -12.69 11.15
CA ASP A 55 -8.89 -14.16 11.21
C ASP A 55 -8.97 -14.79 9.81
N ASN A 56 -8.75 -14.00 8.77
CA ASN A 56 -8.82 -14.42 7.37
C ASN A 56 -7.92 -15.65 7.11
N PRO A 57 -8.48 -16.77 6.61
CA PRO A 57 -7.73 -18.00 6.36
C PRO A 57 -6.95 -18.00 5.04
N HIS A 58 -7.07 -16.94 4.22
CA HIS A 58 -6.43 -16.81 2.91
C HIS A 58 -5.06 -16.12 2.98
N GLY A 59 -4.40 -15.96 1.83
CA GLY A 59 -3.04 -15.42 1.76
C GLY A 59 -2.88 -13.98 2.29
N LEU A 60 -1.61 -13.57 2.46
CA LEU A 60 -1.23 -12.31 3.14
C LEU A 60 -2.04 -11.11 2.65
N ALA A 61 -2.07 -10.90 1.33
CA ALA A 61 -2.76 -9.75 0.74
C ALA A 61 -4.27 -9.70 1.04
N ALA A 62 -4.93 -10.85 1.23
CA ALA A 62 -6.34 -10.88 1.58
C ALA A 62 -6.57 -10.34 3.01
N GLY A 63 -5.76 -10.77 3.99
CA GLY A 63 -5.81 -10.23 5.35
C GLY A 63 -5.44 -8.74 5.43
N VAL A 64 -4.53 -8.29 4.55
CA VAL A 64 -4.19 -6.86 4.43
C VAL A 64 -5.37 -6.04 3.92
N HIS A 65 -6.08 -6.55 2.92
CA HIS A 65 -7.30 -5.88 2.45
C HIS A 65 -8.37 -5.86 3.56
N ASP A 66 -8.46 -6.88 4.40
CA ASP A 66 -9.35 -6.85 5.57
C ASP A 66 -8.97 -5.77 6.60
N ALA A 67 -7.68 -5.56 6.86
CA ALA A 67 -7.22 -4.42 7.65
C ALA A 67 -7.54 -3.07 6.97
N LEU A 68 -7.36 -2.97 5.66
CA LEU A 68 -7.73 -1.78 4.88
C LEU A 68 -9.23 -1.46 5.02
N TRP A 69 -10.10 -2.47 4.89
CA TRP A 69 -11.56 -2.31 5.04
C TRP A 69 -11.94 -1.73 6.39
N CYS A 70 -11.32 -2.27 7.42
CA CYS A 70 -11.43 -1.79 8.78
C CYS A 70 -11.07 -0.31 8.93
N PHE A 71 -9.94 0.10 8.36
CA PHE A 71 -9.51 1.50 8.40
C PHE A 71 -10.45 2.43 7.62
N VAL A 72 -10.95 2.01 6.46
CA VAL A 72 -11.91 2.81 5.68
C VAL A 72 -13.18 3.04 6.50
N ALA A 73 -13.76 1.97 7.06
CA ALA A 73 -14.96 2.06 7.89
C ALA A 73 -14.72 2.95 9.13
N ALA A 74 -13.58 2.77 9.80
CA ALA A 74 -13.22 3.54 10.98
C ALA A 74 -13.05 5.04 10.67
N LEU A 75 -12.40 5.38 9.56
CA LEU A 75 -12.25 6.77 9.11
C LEU A 75 -13.61 7.42 8.82
N GLN A 76 -14.52 6.70 8.15
CA GLN A 76 -15.88 7.19 7.88
C GLN A 76 -16.70 7.41 9.16
N MET A 77 -16.50 6.55 10.16
CA MET A 77 -17.20 6.64 11.45
C MET A 77 -16.52 7.56 12.47
N GLY A 78 -15.31 8.06 12.19
CA GLY A 78 -14.50 8.80 13.17
C GLY A 78 -14.09 7.94 14.37
N ARG A 79 -13.70 6.67 14.13
CA ARG A 79 -13.33 5.70 15.18
C ARG A 79 -11.86 5.32 15.12
N THR A 80 -11.24 5.12 16.28
CA THR A 80 -9.89 4.54 16.39
C THR A 80 -9.95 3.03 16.11
N VAL A 81 -9.12 2.53 15.19
CA VAL A 81 -8.99 1.10 14.89
C VAL A 81 -8.16 0.42 15.97
N ILE A 82 -8.73 -0.60 16.60
CA ILE A 82 -8.02 -1.57 17.43
C ILE A 82 -7.82 -2.84 16.60
N LEU A 83 -6.60 -3.03 16.08
CA LEU A 83 -6.28 -4.19 15.28
C LEU A 83 -5.88 -5.37 16.18
N ASN A 84 -6.58 -6.48 16.03
CA ASN A 84 -6.27 -7.74 16.68
C ASN A 84 -5.89 -8.75 15.59
N SER A 85 -4.61 -9.13 15.53
CA SER A 85 -4.10 -10.11 14.59
C SER A 85 -3.84 -11.48 15.20
N THR A 86 -4.28 -11.74 16.43
CA THR A 86 -3.83 -12.92 17.19
C THR A 86 -4.19 -14.25 16.50
N LEU A 87 -5.27 -14.25 15.71
CA LEU A 87 -5.75 -15.39 14.92
C LEU A 87 -5.24 -15.38 13.47
N TRP A 88 -4.52 -14.35 13.04
CA TRP A 88 -4.02 -14.26 11.68
C TRP A 88 -2.70 -15.01 11.54
N HIS A 89 -2.67 -16.01 10.67
CA HIS A 89 -1.53 -16.92 10.52
C HIS A 89 -0.21 -16.26 10.04
N TYR A 90 -0.26 -15.04 9.48
CA TYR A 90 0.96 -14.27 9.15
C TYR A 90 1.52 -13.44 10.31
N ALA A 91 0.72 -13.18 11.34
CA ALA A 91 1.11 -12.39 12.51
C ALA A 91 0.42 -12.91 13.80
N PRO A 92 0.57 -14.20 14.14
CA PRO A 92 -0.20 -14.83 15.20
C PRO A 92 0.28 -14.44 16.59
N GLY A 93 -0.61 -14.56 17.58
CA GLY A 93 -0.34 -14.20 18.97
C GLY A 93 -0.29 -12.69 19.23
N ASP A 94 -0.12 -12.32 20.50
CA ASP A 94 -0.27 -10.92 20.95
C ASP A 94 0.82 -9.99 20.43
N ASP A 95 2.03 -10.52 20.18
CA ASP A 95 3.16 -9.75 19.66
C ASP A 95 3.38 -9.95 18.14
N GLY A 96 2.59 -10.82 17.49
CA GLY A 96 2.80 -11.24 16.11
C GLY A 96 2.89 -10.08 15.12
N TRP A 97 1.92 -9.16 15.16
CA TRP A 97 1.93 -7.94 14.35
C TRP A 97 3.18 -7.09 14.59
N SER A 98 3.46 -6.90 15.87
CA SER A 98 4.55 -6.09 16.39
C SER A 98 5.93 -6.69 16.13
N ARG A 99 6.07 -7.88 15.54
CA ARG A 99 7.39 -8.38 15.09
C ARG A 99 7.85 -7.72 13.79
N THR A 100 6.90 -7.29 12.96
CA THR A 100 7.17 -6.76 11.61
C THR A 100 6.76 -5.29 11.46
N PHE A 101 5.59 -4.95 11.99
CA PHE A 101 4.97 -3.64 11.82
C PHE A 101 4.92 -2.88 13.14
N GLN A 102 4.84 -1.56 13.06
CA GLN A 102 4.54 -0.71 14.20
C GLN A 102 3.08 -0.91 14.61
N PRO A 103 2.73 -0.69 15.89
CA PRO A 103 1.34 -0.60 16.30
C PRO A 103 0.56 0.38 15.42
N VAL A 104 -0.69 0.01 15.14
CA VAL A 104 -1.60 0.86 14.37
C VAL A 104 -2.19 1.99 15.21
N THR A 105 -2.09 1.90 16.53
CA THR A 105 -2.54 2.88 17.52
C THR A 105 -1.37 3.52 18.24
N GLY A 106 -1.65 4.65 18.89
CA GLY A 106 -0.73 5.25 19.86
C GLY A 106 -0.68 4.49 21.19
N PRO A 107 0.33 4.80 22.02
CA PRO A 107 0.56 4.11 23.30
C PRO A 107 -0.55 4.33 24.33
N SER A 108 -1.36 5.39 24.19
CA SER A 108 -2.55 5.61 25.03
C SER A 108 -3.60 4.51 24.86
N CYS A 109 -3.52 3.72 23.79
CA CYS A 109 -4.46 2.65 23.45
C CYS A 109 -3.87 1.24 23.65
N ASP A 110 -2.72 1.10 24.34
CA ASP A 110 -2.08 -0.20 24.55
C ASP A 110 -2.91 -1.11 25.49
N ASP A 111 -3.69 -0.52 26.40
CA ASP A 111 -4.61 -1.23 27.31
C ASP A 111 -6.05 -1.05 26.82
N VAL A 112 -6.50 -2.01 25.99
CA VAL A 112 -7.72 -1.93 25.16
C VAL A 112 -8.98 -2.08 26.01
N GLY A 113 -9.31 -1.07 26.78
CA GLY A 113 -10.62 -0.98 27.43
C GLY A 113 -11.74 -1.17 26.40
N THR A 114 -12.77 -1.96 26.74
CA THR A 114 -13.91 -2.27 25.85
C THR A 114 -14.94 -1.13 25.74
N LYS A 115 -14.74 -0.02 26.45
CA LYS A 115 -15.65 1.13 26.47
C LYS A 115 -15.73 1.79 25.08
N ASN A 116 -16.94 2.08 24.62
CA ASN A 116 -17.23 2.73 23.33
C ASN A 116 -16.64 2.01 22.10
N THR A 117 -16.47 0.68 22.20
CA THR A 117 -15.89 -0.15 21.14
C THR A 117 -16.98 -0.91 20.39
N ILE A 118 -17.00 -0.76 19.07
CA ILE A 118 -17.71 -1.71 18.19
C ILE A 118 -16.83 -2.96 18.09
N VAL A 119 -17.29 -4.07 18.67
CA VAL A 119 -16.49 -5.31 18.79
C VAL A 119 -16.80 -6.35 17.72
N ASN A 120 -17.95 -6.27 17.07
CA ASN A 120 -18.43 -7.27 16.13
C ASN A 120 -18.64 -6.69 14.72
N GLY A 121 -18.51 -7.57 13.74
CA GLY A 121 -18.82 -7.29 12.35
C GLY A 121 -17.66 -6.76 11.52
N TYR A 122 -16.43 -6.59 12.04
CA TYR A 122 -15.33 -6.00 11.26
C TYR A 122 -13.99 -6.70 11.50
N PRO A 123 -13.23 -7.02 10.44
CA PRO A 123 -13.74 -7.36 9.10
C PRO A 123 -14.58 -8.64 9.19
N GLY A 124 -15.70 -8.75 8.47
CA GLY A 124 -16.53 -9.95 8.57
C GLY A 124 -17.54 -10.07 7.42
N TYR A 125 -18.13 -11.25 7.23
CA TYR A 125 -19.06 -11.52 6.12
C TYR A 125 -20.21 -10.50 6.03
N GLU A 126 -20.74 -10.08 7.17
CA GLU A 126 -21.85 -9.12 7.26
C GLU A 126 -21.46 -7.69 6.87
N SER A 127 -20.25 -7.23 7.21
CA SER A 127 -19.77 -5.92 6.80
C SER A 127 -19.08 -5.95 5.44
N GLY A 128 -18.54 -7.09 5.04
CA GLY A 128 -17.67 -7.24 3.89
C GLY A 128 -18.30 -6.68 2.63
N THR A 129 -19.53 -7.06 2.30
CA THR A 129 -20.21 -6.55 1.09
C THR A 129 -20.52 -5.06 1.18
N LYS A 130 -21.04 -4.60 2.34
CA LYS A 130 -21.42 -3.20 2.54
C LYS A 130 -20.20 -2.28 2.52
N GLU A 131 -19.15 -2.61 3.23
CA GLU A 131 -17.96 -1.78 3.34
C GLU A 131 -17.05 -1.88 2.12
N ARG A 132 -17.03 -3.03 1.43
CA ARG A 132 -16.39 -3.13 0.11
C ARG A 132 -17.07 -2.25 -0.93
N SER A 133 -18.41 -2.12 -0.87
CA SER A 133 -19.12 -1.23 -1.80
C SER A 133 -18.74 0.25 -1.61
N LYS A 134 -18.42 0.65 -0.37
CA LYS A 134 -17.93 1.99 -0.04
C LYS A 134 -16.48 2.25 -0.43
N ILE A 135 -15.75 1.27 -0.99
CA ILE A 135 -14.41 1.52 -1.55
C ILE A 135 -14.46 2.49 -2.75
N LEU A 136 -15.64 2.74 -3.29
CA LEU A 136 -15.79 3.70 -4.38
C LEU A 136 -15.97 5.13 -3.87
N ASP A 137 -16.07 5.33 -2.55
CA ASP A 137 -16.26 6.63 -1.93
C ASP A 137 -14.92 7.28 -1.57
N LEU A 138 -14.56 8.36 -2.27
CA LEU A 138 -13.43 9.20 -1.91
C LEU A 138 -13.88 10.35 -0.98
N PRO A 139 -13.06 10.76 0.00
CA PRO A 139 -13.42 11.87 0.87
C PRO A 139 -13.59 13.18 0.10
N ALA A 140 -14.72 13.85 0.30
CA ALA A 140 -15.04 15.13 -0.35
C ALA A 140 -13.97 16.20 -0.12
N SER A 141 -13.26 16.15 1.02
CA SER A 141 -12.19 17.10 1.37
C SER A 141 -10.95 17.00 0.48
N ILE A 142 -10.72 15.86 -0.19
CA ILE A 142 -9.50 15.64 -1.00
C ILE A 142 -9.79 15.36 -2.47
N VAL A 143 -11.00 14.90 -2.82
CA VAL A 143 -11.31 14.32 -4.13
C VAL A 143 -10.99 15.26 -5.30
N LYS A 144 -11.32 16.56 -5.17
CA LYS A 144 -11.08 17.54 -6.25
C LYS A 144 -9.59 17.68 -6.58
N ILE A 145 -8.74 17.80 -5.55
CA ILE A 145 -7.29 17.96 -5.74
C ILE A 145 -6.69 16.64 -6.21
N LEU A 146 -7.15 15.52 -5.65
CA LEU A 146 -6.65 14.18 -5.96
C LEU A 146 -6.90 13.81 -7.42
N VAL A 147 -8.13 13.95 -7.91
CA VAL A 147 -8.50 13.65 -9.30
C VAL A 147 -7.74 14.55 -10.28
N ALA A 148 -7.51 15.81 -9.92
CA ALA A 148 -6.75 16.73 -10.75
C ALA A 148 -5.24 16.43 -10.77
N SER A 149 -4.71 15.71 -9.78
CA SER A 149 -3.25 15.55 -9.57
C SER A 149 -2.75 14.12 -9.73
N HIS A 150 -3.62 13.11 -9.77
CA HIS A 150 -3.23 11.70 -9.87
C HIS A 150 -4.05 10.93 -10.90
N ALA A 151 -3.37 10.11 -11.73
CA ALA A 151 -4.00 9.33 -12.79
C ALA A 151 -4.91 8.19 -12.28
N ASP A 152 -4.66 7.70 -11.07
CA ASP A 152 -5.52 6.72 -10.38
C ASP A 152 -5.80 7.16 -8.92
N PRO A 153 -6.86 7.96 -8.70
CA PRO A 153 -7.22 8.47 -7.38
C PRO A 153 -7.46 7.38 -6.33
N TYR A 154 -8.05 6.25 -6.73
CA TYR A 154 -8.41 5.17 -5.81
C TYR A 154 -7.15 4.44 -5.34
N ALA A 155 -6.25 4.06 -6.25
CA ALA A 155 -4.98 3.43 -5.89
C ALA A 155 -4.17 4.33 -4.95
N TRP A 156 -4.16 5.64 -5.19
CA TRP A 156 -3.46 6.57 -4.32
C TRP A 156 -4.08 6.64 -2.92
N TRP A 157 -5.41 6.80 -2.83
CA TRP A 157 -6.13 6.94 -1.56
C TRP A 157 -5.95 5.70 -0.67
N TYR A 158 -6.21 4.51 -1.20
CA TYR A 158 -6.03 3.27 -0.43
C TYR A 158 -4.57 2.96 -0.16
N GLY A 159 -3.67 3.36 -1.05
CA GLY A 159 -2.23 3.31 -0.82
C GLY A 159 -1.79 4.11 0.41
N GLN A 160 -2.43 5.26 0.70
CA GLN A 160 -2.12 6.01 1.93
C GLN A 160 -2.51 5.25 3.18
N ILE A 161 -3.69 4.62 3.19
CA ILE A 161 -4.17 3.86 4.34
C ILE A 161 -3.28 2.63 4.57
N VAL A 162 -2.99 1.85 3.51
CA VAL A 162 -2.08 0.70 3.59
C VAL A 162 -0.69 1.13 4.03
N SER A 163 -0.18 2.28 3.57
CA SER A 163 1.12 2.82 4.01
C SER A 163 1.15 3.13 5.52
N TYR A 164 0.02 3.53 6.11
CA TYR A 164 -0.07 3.77 7.55
C TYR A 164 -0.12 2.45 8.33
N ILE A 165 -0.93 1.50 7.86
CA ILE A 165 -1.05 0.16 8.43
C ILE A 165 0.32 -0.53 8.46
N PHE A 166 1.07 -0.46 7.35
CA PHE A 166 2.34 -1.16 7.18
C PHE A 166 3.58 -0.34 7.48
N ARG A 167 3.50 0.54 8.47
CA ARG A 167 4.71 1.18 9.01
C ARG A 167 5.62 0.11 9.59
N LEU A 168 6.74 -0.13 8.94
CA LEU A 168 7.71 -1.15 9.36
C LEU A 168 8.40 -0.77 10.67
N ARG A 169 8.70 -1.77 11.51
CA ARG A 169 9.64 -1.59 12.61
C ARG A 169 11.05 -1.33 12.09
N ASN A 170 11.87 -0.69 12.93
CA ASN A 170 13.25 -0.39 12.59
C ASN A 170 14.05 -1.67 12.27
N THR A 171 13.83 -2.75 13.02
CA THR A 171 14.44 -4.07 12.80
C THR A 171 14.13 -4.61 11.39
N THR A 172 12.86 -4.59 10.99
CA THR A 172 12.41 -5.04 9.68
C THR A 172 12.95 -4.14 8.56
N ARG A 173 12.94 -2.82 8.76
CA ARG A 173 13.53 -1.86 7.81
C ARG A 173 15.01 -2.13 7.60
N GLN A 174 15.77 -2.38 8.66
CA GLN A 174 17.18 -2.72 8.58
C GLN A 174 17.42 -4.04 7.86
N ALA A 175 16.58 -5.06 8.09
CA ALA A 175 16.67 -6.33 7.38
C ALA A 175 16.48 -6.15 5.85
N ILE A 176 15.50 -5.33 5.44
CA ILE A 176 15.26 -5.00 4.02
C ILE A 176 16.45 -4.23 3.43
N GLU A 177 16.97 -3.23 4.13
CA GLU A 177 18.13 -2.47 3.64
C GLU A 177 19.40 -3.32 3.54
N ASN A 178 19.60 -4.24 4.49
CA ASN A 178 20.69 -5.21 4.43
C ASN A 178 20.53 -6.19 3.26
N PHE A 179 19.31 -6.65 2.98
CA PHE A 179 19.02 -7.46 1.80
C PHE A 179 19.33 -6.70 0.51
N LYS A 180 18.88 -5.44 0.38
CA LYS A 180 19.18 -4.59 -0.80
C LYS A 180 20.68 -4.44 -1.02
N LYS A 181 21.44 -4.17 0.05
CA LYS A 181 22.92 -4.06 -0.02
C LYS A 181 23.57 -5.37 -0.47
N LYS A 182 23.18 -6.50 0.12
CA LYS A 182 23.76 -7.82 -0.18
C LYS A 182 23.41 -8.33 -1.58
N SER A 183 22.21 -8.04 -2.06
CA SER A 183 21.72 -8.47 -3.38
C SER A 183 22.19 -7.58 -4.53
N GLY A 184 22.86 -6.46 -4.24
CA GLY A 184 23.24 -5.48 -5.25
C GLY A 184 22.03 -4.77 -5.88
N TYR A 185 20.93 -4.62 -5.12
CA TYR A 185 19.71 -3.93 -5.55
C TYR A 185 20.03 -2.49 -5.95
N LYS A 186 19.90 -2.17 -7.24
CA LYS A 186 20.26 -0.87 -7.83
C LYS A 186 19.30 -0.47 -8.93
N HIS A 187 18.96 0.81 -8.99
CA HIS A 187 18.15 1.37 -10.07
C HIS A 187 19.01 1.71 -11.30
N PRO A 188 18.41 1.76 -12.51
CA PRO A 188 17.05 1.31 -12.83
C PRO A 188 16.93 -0.21 -12.78
N ILE A 189 15.79 -0.70 -12.27
CA ILE A 189 15.47 -2.12 -12.09
C ILE A 189 14.00 -2.33 -12.42
N VAL A 190 13.68 -3.39 -13.14
CA VAL A 190 12.30 -3.84 -13.37
C VAL A 190 12.00 -4.95 -12.36
N ALA A 191 10.92 -4.79 -11.60
CA ALA A 191 10.45 -5.82 -10.67
C ALA A 191 9.31 -6.63 -11.32
N MET A 192 9.39 -7.95 -11.24
CA MET A 192 8.43 -8.89 -11.81
C MET A 192 7.90 -9.78 -10.69
N HIS A 193 6.58 -9.88 -10.58
CA HIS A 193 5.91 -10.83 -9.70
C HIS A 193 5.25 -11.92 -10.55
N ILE A 194 5.81 -13.13 -10.50
CA ILE A 194 5.37 -14.29 -11.28
C ILE A 194 4.73 -15.28 -10.32
N ARG A 195 3.41 -15.48 -10.44
CA ARG A 195 2.61 -16.28 -9.51
C ARG A 195 2.01 -17.48 -10.25
N ARG A 196 2.35 -18.72 -9.87
CA ARG A 196 1.98 -19.93 -10.63
C ARG A 196 1.22 -21.00 -9.85
N THR A 197 1.61 -21.30 -8.61
CA THR A 197 1.29 -22.58 -7.94
C THR A 197 -0.19 -22.71 -7.55
N ASP A 198 -0.66 -21.90 -6.60
CA ASP A 198 -1.99 -21.93 -5.98
C ASP A 198 -3.05 -21.11 -6.75
N LYS A 199 -2.63 -20.28 -7.72
CA LYS A 199 -3.52 -19.35 -8.44
C LYS A 199 -4.06 -19.85 -9.76
N LYS A 200 -3.86 -21.12 -10.12
CA LYS A 200 -4.35 -21.69 -11.40
C LYS A 200 -5.87 -21.59 -11.59
N ARG A 201 -6.65 -21.45 -10.52
CA ARG A 201 -8.11 -21.27 -10.56
C ARG A 201 -8.56 -19.81 -10.58
N GLU A 202 -7.66 -18.87 -10.30
CA GLU A 202 -7.95 -17.44 -10.16
C GLU A 202 -7.29 -16.58 -11.25
N ALA A 203 -6.20 -17.08 -11.84
CA ALA A 203 -5.45 -16.40 -12.88
C ALA A 203 -4.93 -17.41 -13.92
N ALA A 204 -4.75 -16.92 -15.14
CA ALA A 204 -4.14 -17.70 -16.22
C ALA A 204 -2.65 -17.95 -15.95
N TYR A 205 -2.11 -19.01 -16.53
CA TYR A 205 -0.66 -19.18 -16.62
C TYR A 205 -0.10 -18.19 -17.64
N HIS A 206 0.96 -17.49 -17.25
CA HIS A 206 1.71 -16.59 -18.11
C HIS A 206 3.17 -17.07 -18.18
N ASP A 207 3.67 -17.18 -19.41
CA ASP A 207 5.05 -17.57 -19.68
C ASP A 207 6.01 -16.43 -19.30
N VAL A 208 7.21 -16.76 -18.82
CA VAL A 208 8.23 -15.76 -18.44
C VAL A 208 8.51 -14.76 -19.57
N ARG A 209 8.47 -15.22 -20.83
CA ARG A 209 8.72 -14.40 -22.02
C ARG A 209 7.77 -13.22 -22.12
N GLU A 210 6.51 -13.38 -21.72
CA GLU A 210 5.50 -12.31 -21.73
C GLU A 210 5.92 -11.17 -20.79
N TYR A 211 6.33 -11.51 -19.56
CA TYR A 211 6.82 -10.51 -18.62
C TYR A 211 8.12 -9.85 -19.09
N MET A 212 9.03 -10.64 -19.68
CA MET A 212 10.33 -10.15 -20.15
C MET A 212 10.20 -9.17 -21.31
N GLN A 213 9.19 -9.33 -22.18
CA GLN A 213 8.89 -8.37 -23.24
C GLN A 213 8.64 -6.96 -22.67
N HIS A 214 7.84 -6.85 -21.61
CA HIS A 214 7.58 -5.55 -20.97
C HIS A 214 8.83 -4.95 -20.31
N ALA A 215 9.68 -5.80 -19.72
CA ALA A 215 10.94 -5.35 -19.14
C ALA A 215 11.91 -4.83 -20.22
N GLU A 216 11.97 -5.52 -21.37
CA GLU A 216 12.77 -5.09 -22.51
C GLU A 216 12.27 -3.77 -23.09
N GLU A 217 10.97 -3.62 -23.31
CA GLU A 217 10.38 -2.36 -23.78
C GLU A 217 10.71 -1.19 -22.85
N PHE A 218 10.66 -1.40 -21.54
CA PHE A 218 11.05 -0.39 -20.56
C PHE A 218 12.52 0.03 -20.72
N TYR A 219 13.44 -0.93 -20.81
CA TYR A 219 14.86 -0.63 -20.97
C TYR A 219 15.18 0.01 -22.32
N ASN A 220 14.54 -0.43 -23.40
CA ASN A 220 14.69 0.16 -24.73
C ASN A 220 14.30 1.65 -24.70
N ARG A 221 13.19 2.01 -24.04
CA ARG A 221 12.78 3.41 -23.87
C ARG A 221 13.79 4.24 -23.08
N LEU A 222 14.47 3.66 -22.09
CA LEU A 222 15.50 4.36 -21.34
C LEU A 222 16.78 4.54 -22.16
N THR A 223 17.19 3.53 -22.94
CA THR A 223 18.36 3.64 -23.83
C THR A 223 18.15 4.71 -24.90
N LEU A 224 16.92 4.90 -25.41
CA LEU A 224 16.59 6.00 -26.32
C LEU A 224 16.82 7.40 -25.72
N ARG A 225 16.88 7.53 -24.39
CA ARG A 225 17.21 8.79 -23.70
C ARG A 225 18.72 9.04 -23.58
N GLY A 226 19.55 8.18 -24.17
CA GLY A 226 21.01 8.31 -24.17
C GLY A 226 21.71 7.75 -22.92
N GLU A 227 20.99 7.04 -22.05
CA GLU A 227 21.54 6.48 -20.82
C GLU A 227 22.14 5.08 -21.08
N ALA A 228 23.44 4.91 -20.86
CA ALA A 228 24.09 3.60 -20.84
C ALA A 228 23.68 2.84 -19.56
N ILE A 229 22.70 1.95 -19.68
CA ILE A 229 22.04 1.32 -18.53
C ILE A 229 22.30 -0.19 -18.50
N GLN A 230 22.79 -0.67 -17.37
CA GLN A 230 22.75 -2.09 -17.04
C GLN A 230 21.30 -2.50 -16.74
N ARG A 231 20.77 -3.44 -17.55
CA ARG A 231 19.43 -4.03 -17.35
C ARG A 231 19.45 -4.94 -16.12
N ARG A 232 18.50 -4.74 -15.19
CA ARG A 232 18.40 -5.47 -13.92
C ARG A 232 16.97 -5.90 -13.71
N ILE A 233 16.78 -7.15 -13.29
CA ILE A 233 15.46 -7.70 -12.97
C ILE A 233 15.45 -8.12 -11.51
N PHE A 234 14.40 -7.74 -10.78
CA PHE A 234 14.06 -8.30 -9.47
C PHE A 234 12.85 -9.21 -9.62
N VAL A 235 12.99 -10.49 -9.27
CA VAL A 235 11.91 -11.48 -9.44
C VAL A 235 11.37 -11.90 -8.08
N ALA A 236 10.07 -11.77 -7.90
CA ALA A 236 9.33 -12.41 -6.82
C ALA A 236 8.47 -13.54 -7.42
N THR A 237 8.68 -14.77 -6.98
CA THR A 237 7.97 -15.94 -7.49
C THR A 237 7.70 -16.94 -6.38
N ASP A 238 6.57 -17.65 -6.50
CA ASP A 238 6.21 -18.81 -5.70
C ASP A 238 6.66 -20.14 -6.34
N GLU A 239 7.16 -20.08 -7.58
CA GLU A 239 7.67 -21.21 -8.34
C GLU A 239 9.19 -21.04 -8.57
N PRO A 240 10.05 -21.79 -7.84
CA PRO A 240 11.50 -21.67 -7.94
C PRO A 240 12.06 -21.91 -9.35
N ALA A 241 11.40 -22.74 -10.17
CA ALA A 241 11.85 -23.05 -11.53
C ALA A 241 11.93 -21.80 -12.43
N VAL A 242 11.12 -20.76 -12.16
CA VAL A 242 11.13 -19.47 -12.86
C VAL A 242 12.50 -18.81 -12.87
N ILE A 243 13.31 -18.99 -11.82
CA ILE A 243 14.66 -18.42 -11.75
C ILE A 243 15.59 -19.06 -12.78
N GLY A 244 15.40 -20.34 -13.10
CA GLY A 244 16.12 -21.02 -14.17
C GLY A 244 15.65 -20.59 -15.56
N GLU A 245 14.35 -20.32 -15.72
CA GLU A 245 13.76 -19.87 -16.99
C GLU A 245 14.18 -18.44 -17.40
N ILE A 246 14.53 -17.59 -16.43
CA ILE A 246 14.93 -16.19 -16.66
C ILE A 246 16.41 -16.03 -16.98
N LYS A 247 17.27 -16.94 -16.49
CA LYS A 247 18.72 -16.87 -16.65
C LYS A 247 19.18 -17.31 -18.03
#